data_AF-A0A9P5XH84-F1
#
_entry.id   AF-A0A9P5XH84-F1
#
_cell.length_a   1.000
_cell.length_b   1.000
_cell.length_c   1.000
_cell.angle_alpha   90.00
_cell.angle_beta   90.00
_cell.angle_gamma   90.00
#
_symmetry.space_group_name_H-M   'P 1'
#
loop_
_entity.id
_entity.type
_entity.pdbx_description
1 polymer ?
#
loop_
_entity_poly.entity_id
_entity_poly.type
_entity_poly.pdbx_seq_one_letter_code
_entity_poly.pdbx_strand_id
1 'polypeptide(L)' 'MPVIANATRIWELNVHWAMYSQCGVWDPRGRGVDIWECIRDHDSTPGTEPPNARYWRYVARR' A
#
# COMPACT_ATOMS: atom_id res chain seq x y z
N MET A 1 -11.20 -4.51 13.20
CA MET A 1 -9.76 -4.65 12.90
C MET A 1 -9.60 -4.77 11.40
N PRO A 2 -8.64 -4.09 10.76
CA PRO A 2 -8.47 -4.21 9.32
C PRO A 2 -8.06 -5.64 8.96
N VAL A 3 -8.82 -6.26 8.05
CA VAL A 3 -8.51 -7.60 7.55
C VAL A 3 -7.41 -7.44 6.50
N ILE A 4 -6.22 -7.96 6.78
CA ILE A 4 -5.13 -7.98 5.79
C ILE A 4 -5.42 -9.14 4.84
N ALA A 5 -5.47 -8.87 3.54
CA ALA A 5 -5.64 -9.91 2.54
C ALA A 5 -4.54 -10.98 2.66
N ASN A 6 -4.86 -12.24 2.36
CA ASN A 6 -3.91 -13.35 2.45
C ASN A 6 -2.67 -13.08 1.57
N ALA A 7 -2.90 -12.58 0.36
CA ALA A 7 -1.88 -12.06 -0.55
C ALA A 7 -2.01 -10.53 -0.70
N THR A 8 -1.08 -9.78 -0.12
CA THR A 8 -0.90 -8.34 -0.35
C THR A 8 0.15 -8.15 -1.44
N ARG A 9 -0.25 -7.59 -2.59
CA ARG A 9 0.65 -7.28 -3.70
C ARG A 9 1.66 -6.21 -3.27
N ILE A 10 2.88 -6.23 -3.80
CA ILE A 10 3.87 -5.17 -3.54
C ILE A 10 3.44 -3.89 -4.27
N TRP A 11 3.75 -2.72 -3.73
CA TRP A 11 3.51 -1.48 -4.48
C TRP A 11 4.38 -1.45 -5.75
N GLU A 12 3.75 -1.23 -6.91
CA GLU A 12 4.39 -1.28 -8.22
C GLU A 12 3.89 -0.13 -9.11
N LEU A 13 4.78 0.42 -9.95
CA LEU A 13 4.44 1.47 -10.91
C LEU A 13 3.54 0.95 -12.04
N ASN A 14 2.69 1.83 -12.58
CA ASN A 14 1.73 1.55 -13.66
C ASN A 14 0.69 0.47 -13.33
N VAL A 15 0.46 0.22 -12.04
CA VAL A 15 -0.61 -0.66 -11.55
C VAL A 15 -1.79 0.19 -11.09
N HIS A 16 -2.99 -0.17 -11.55
CA HIS A 16 -4.24 0.39 -11.07
C HIS A 16 -4.58 -0.16 -9.68
N TRP A 17 -4.84 0.73 -8.72
CA TRP A 17 -5.27 0.37 -7.36
C TRP A 17 -6.67 0.85 -7.10
N ALA A 18 -7.61 -0.11 -7.07
CA ALA A 18 -8.97 0.16 -6.66
C ALA A 18 -9.04 0.59 -5.19
N MET A 19 -10.05 1.37 -4.83
CA MET A 19 -10.32 1.74 -3.44
C MET A 19 -10.38 0.49 -2.53
N TYR A 20 -9.77 0.59 -1.35
CA TYR A 20 -9.57 -0.48 -0.37
C TYR A 20 -8.63 -1.63 -0.79
N SER A 21 -8.00 -1.55 -1.96
CA SER A 21 -6.93 -2.48 -2.32
C SER A 21 -5.73 -2.29 -1.40
N GLN A 22 -5.03 -3.37 -1.08
CA GLN A 22 -3.90 -3.34 -0.17
C GLN A 22 -2.59 -3.61 -0.89
N CYS A 23 -1.56 -2.84 -0.56
CA CYS A 23 -0.20 -3.05 -1.03
C CYS A 23 0.81 -3.18 0.13
N GLY A 24 1.87 -3.94 -0.11
CA GLY A 24 3.02 -4.05 0.78
C GLY A 24 4.18 -3.19 0.29
N VAL A 25 4.86 -2.50 1.21
CA VAL A 25 6.11 -1.79 0.96
C VAL A 25 7.15 -2.27 1.96
N TRP A 26 8.35 -2.62 1.46
CA TRP A 26 9.45 -3.00 2.34
C TRP A 26 10.00 -1.77 3.07
N ASP A 27 9.97 -1.80 4.40
CA ASP A 27 10.62 -0.79 5.24
C ASP A 27 12.04 -1.26 5.62
N PRO A 28 13.09 -0.65 5.05
CA PRO A 28 14.47 -1.05 5.34
C PRO A 28 14.90 -0.71 6.77
N ARG A 29 14.22 0.24 7.46
CA ARG A 29 14.62 0.68 8.80
C ARG A 29 14.17 -0.31 9.87
N GLY A 30 12.91 -0.74 9.83
CA GLY A 30 12.38 -1.71 10.77
C GLY A 30 12.44 -3.17 10.30
N ARG A 31 12.99 -3.44 9.10
CA ARG A 31 13.17 -4.78 8.52
C ARG A 31 11.87 -5.59 8.45
N GLY A 32 10.85 -5.02 7.81
CA GLY A 32 9.56 -5.70 7.64
C GLY A 32 8.74 -5.11 6.51
N VAL A 33 7.56 -5.66 6.28
CA VAL A 33 6.65 -5.18 5.24
C VAL A 33 5.55 -4.36 5.87
N ASP A 34 5.50 -3.07 5.52
CA ASP A 34 4.38 -2.22 5.88
C ASP A 34 3.25 -2.40 4.88
N ILE A 35 2.06 -2.65 5.42
CA ILE A 35 0.83 -2.82 4.64
C ILE A 35 0.08 -1.49 4.62
N TRP A 36 -0.26 -1.07 3.41
CA TRP A 36 -1.00 0.14 3.13
C TRP A 36 -2.28 -0.21 2.40
N GLU A 37 -3.33 0.56 2.65
CA GLU A 37 -4.62 0.43 1.98
C GLU A 37 -4.89 1.67 1.15
N CYS A 38 -5.29 1.45 -0.10
CA CYS A 38 -5.66 2.49 -1.04
C CYS A 38 -6.96 3.14 -0.56
N ILE A 39 -6.93 4.43 -0.23
CA ILE A 39 -8.11 5.20 0.17
C ILE A 39 -8.74 5.97 -0.98
N ARG A 40 -8.11 5.93 -2.17
CA ARG A 40 -8.57 6.64 -3.37
C ARG A 40 -8.13 5.89 -4.61
N ASP A 41 -9.10 5.52 -5.44
CA ASP A 41 -8.88 4.91 -6.75
C ASP A 41 -7.89 5.72 -7.60
N HIS A 42 -6.81 5.08 -8.06
CA HIS A 42 -5.77 5.72 -8.88
C HIS A 42 -4.86 4.70 -9.58
N ASP A 43 -4.16 5.17 -10.61
CA ASP A 43 -3.03 4.47 -11.21
C ASP A 43 -1.71 4.86 -10.53
N SER A 44 -0.84 3.88 -10.31
CA SER A 44 0.46 4.11 -9.69
C SER A 44 1.37 4.88 -10.61
N THR A 45 1.68 6.11 -10.24
CA THR A 45 2.63 6.98 -10.94
C THR A 45 3.69 7.45 -9.95
N PRO A 46 4.86 7.93 -10.40
CA PRO A 46 5.87 8.44 -9.49
C PRO A 46 5.31 9.52 -8.57
N GLY A 47 5.48 9.35 -7.25
CA GLY A 47 4.95 10.22 -6.22
C GLY A 47 3.59 9.79 -5.64
N THR A 48 2.97 8.72 -6.17
CA THR A 48 1.77 8.13 -5.56
C THR A 48 2.10 6.96 -4.64
N GLU A 49 3.36 6.61 -4.41
CA GLU A 49 3.77 5.53 -3.49
C GLU A 49 3.43 5.83 -2.02
N PRO A 50 3.18 4.80 -1.19
CA PRO A 50 3.25 4.95 0.25
C PRO A 50 4.65 5.43 0.69
N PRO A 51 4.77 6.34 1.68
CA PRO A 51 3.74 6.79 2.63
C PRO A 51 3.00 8.07 2.19
N ASN A 52 2.37 8.10 1.01
CA ASN A 52 1.52 9.21 0.58
C ASN A 52 0.10 9.14 1.15
N ALA A 53 -0.19 9.96 2.18
CA ALA A 53 -1.49 10.03 2.85
C ALA A 53 -2.68 10.48 1.97
N ARG A 54 -2.43 10.97 0.75
CA ARG A 54 -3.51 11.30 -0.20
C ARG A 54 -4.14 10.06 -0.83
N TYR A 55 -3.37 8.98 -0.92
CA TYR A 55 -3.75 7.73 -1.61
C TYR A 55 -3.71 6.52 -0.69
N TRP A 56 -2.92 6.56 0.38
CA TRP A 56 -2.65 5.39 1.22
C TRP A 56 -2.90 5.66 2.69
N ARG A 57 -3.49 4.66 3.35
CA ARG A 57 -3.65 4.58 4.80
C ARG A 57 -2.82 3.43 5.34
N TYR A 58 -2.04 3.68 6.37
CA TYR A 58 -1.30 2.63 7.05
C TYR A 58 -2.27 1.64 7.72
N VAL A 59 -2.02 0.35 7.54
CA VAL A 59 -2.86 -0.73 8.09
C VAL A 59 -2.14 -1.43 9.23
N ALA A 60 -0.99 -2.02 8.93
CA ALA A 60 -0.24 -2.87 9.86
C ALA A 60 1.16 -3.15 9.30
N ARG A 61 1.99 -3.81 10.13
CA ARG A 61 3.28 -4.38 9.74
C ARG A 61 3.21 -5.90 9.75
N ARG A 62 3.86 -6.54 8.77
CA ARG A 62 4.21 -7.96 8.79
C ARG A 62 5.70 -8.15 9.06
#